data_AF-A0A915D774-F1
#
_entry.id   AF-A0A915D774-F1
#
_cell.length_a   1.000
_cell.length_b   1.000
_cell.length_c   1.000
_cell.angle_alpha   90.00
_cell.angle_beta   90.00
_cell.angle_gamma   90.00
#
_symmetry.space_group_name_H-M   'P 1'
#
loop_
_entity.id
_entity.type
_entity.pdbx_description
1 polymer ?
#
loop_
_entity_poly.entity_id
_entity_poly.type
_entity_poly.pdbx_seq_one_letter_code
_entity_poly.pdbx_strand_id
1 'polypeptide(L)'
;MSPKSPSSPTTGNLPEVEVFDDEFYETAEQRKADQERVKVQKLERTQKLDGLLHRTSLSLKMQEVLGKYVLMEQYYMIESVKKAIEMDDVEEGSLTSTLLDDVFFIVRKSIRRSISSASVDCVCAMLNNGVTLLETEFIKHINAPVRAGYPSVGLWTSEAYQTAQTAYNVIQHGKTVAEAGPEKQRSAFLVALNNLRASIECVSSLRSGLNEDFARHLAQISEIEKGKLENSIGQLDDLCKKLEHHANLGVGKLCEAAFRGKLKTNAETYLDISHNINDEELAEYEAEDPFIENFISLLDKQIAHFESLLIPENYQMLLHTVSIETVRQMERVLFKCVFNRLGGLQLDKEYRQLAAYLTSIAGWQIREKCVRLSQASHYGLSCL
;
A
#
# COMPACT_ATOMS: atom_id res chain seq x y z
N MET A 1 62.74 -5.54 -108.26
CA MET A 1 62.63 -4.21 -108.90
C MET A 1 61.33 -3.59 -108.43
N SER A 2 61.34 -2.40 -107.82
CA SER A 2 60.12 -1.57 -107.66
C SER A 2 59.38 -1.50 -109.02
N PRO A 3 58.02 -1.38 -109.13
CA PRO A 3 57.26 -0.24 -108.59
C PRO A 3 55.69 -0.35 -108.43
N LYS A 4 55.09 0.75 -107.93
CA LYS A 4 53.78 1.41 -108.26
C LYS A 4 52.38 0.85 -107.83
N SER A 5 51.74 1.59 -106.89
CA SER A 5 50.35 2.12 -106.73
C SER A 5 49.12 1.39 -107.32
N PRO A 6 47.93 1.38 -106.63
CA PRO A 6 46.96 2.50 -106.74
C PRO A 6 46.06 2.82 -105.50
N SER A 7 45.14 3.77 -105.74
CA SER A 7 44.23 4.65 -104.99
C SER A 7 43.11 4.12 -104.05
N SER A 8 42.85 4.93 -103.00
CA SER A 8 41.60 5.29 -102.25
C SER A 8 40.50 4.24 -101.93
N PRO A 9 39.89 4.33 -100.72
CA PRO A 9 38.48 4.73 -100.71
C PRO A 9 38.02 5.65 -99.55
N THR A 10 37.09 6.50 -99.95
CA THR A 10 35.97 7.21 -99.29
C THR A 10 35.62 6.85 -97.84
N THR A 11 35.66 7.87 -96.97
CA THR A 11 35.08 7.88 -95.61
C THR A 11 33.59 8.18 -95.66
N GLY A 12 32.77 7.33 -95.03
CA GLY A 12 31.33 7.60 -94.84
C GLY A 12 30.68 6.67 -93.80
N ASN A 13 30.11 7.33 -92.78
CA ASN A 13 29.15 6.91 -91.76
C ASN A 13 29.62 6.23 -90.46
N LEU A 14 29.43 7.00 -89.38
CA LEU A 14 29.48 6.70 -87.95
C LEU A 14 28.42 5.66 -87.53
N PRO A 15 28.70 4.86 -86.50
CA PRO A 15 27.71 4.42 -85.53
C PRO A 15 27.82 5.26 -84.24
N GLU A 16 26.67 5.68 -83.71
CA GLU A 16 26.51 6.24 -82.37
C GLU A 16 27.09 5.29 -81.32
N VAL A 17 28.02 5.79 -80.51
CA VAL A 17 28.44 5.12 -79.28
C VAL A 17 27.48 5.58 -78.20
N GLU A 18 26.52 4.73 -77.84
CA GLU A 18 25.73 4.88 -76.62
C GLU A 18 26.67 4.90 -75.42
N VAL A 19 26.83 6.09 -74.81
CA VAL A 19 27.43 6.23 -73.49
C VAL A 19 26.38 5.75 -72.49
N PHE A 20 26.45 4.48 -72.10
CA PHE A 20 25.78 4.00 -70.89
C PHE A 20 26.55 4.55 -69.68
N ASP A 21 26.06 5.66 -69.11
CA ASP A 21 26.39 6.07 -67.75
C ASP A 21 25.78 5.04 -66.79
N ASP A 22 26.56 4.03 -66.44
CA ASP A 22 26.22 3.06 -65.39
C ASP A 22 26.44 3.75 -64.03
N GLU A 23 25.60 4.76 -63.72
CA GLU A 23 25.47 5.28 -62.37
C GLU A 23 25.01 4.14 -61.47
N PHE A 24 25.94 3.63 -60.67
CA PHE A 24 25.73 2.61 -59.66
C PHE A 24 24.74 3.13 -58.60
N TYR A 25 23.43 3.03 -58.87
CA TYR A 25 22.39 3.39 -57.92
C TYR A 25 22.38 2.36 -56.78
N GLU A 26 23.12 2.67 -55.71
CA GLU A 26 23.05 1.96 -54.43
C GLU A 26 21.57 1.79 -54.02
N THR A 27 21.13 0.55 -53.92
CA THR A 27 19.74 0.25 -53.57
C THR A 27 19.43 0.71 -52.14
N ALA A 28 18.17 1.08 -51.88
CA ALA A 28 17.75 1.49 -50.54
C ALA A 28 18.01 0.42 -49.46
N GLU A 29 18.04 -0.86 -49.87
CA GLU A 29 18.40 -1.99 -49.02
C GLU A 29 19.89 -2.04 -48.70
N GLN A 30 20.77 -1.77 -49.67
CA GLN A 30 22.23 -1.66 -49.42
C GLN A 30 22.55 -0.47 -48.51
N ARG A 31 21.91 0.69 -48.71
CA ARG A 31 22.08 1.84 -47.79
C ARG A 31 21.62 1.54 -46.37
N LYS A 32 20.51 0.81 -46.20
CA LYS A 32 20.06 0.36 -44.88
C LYS A 32 21.06 -0.61 -44.25
N ALA A 33 21.52 -1.60 -45.00
CA ALA A 33 22.50 -2.59 -44.52
C ALA A 33 23.83 -1.94 -44.12
N ASP A 34 24.31 -0.96 -44.88
CA ASP A 34 25.55 -0.24 -44.55
C ASP A 34 25.38 0.71 -43.37
N GLN A 35 24.23 1.39 -43.25
CA GLN A 35 23.91 2.16 -42.05
C GLN A 35 23.85 1.26 -40.80
N GLU A 36 23.32 0.06 -40.93
CA GLU A 36 23.24 -0.91 -39.84
C GLU A 36 24.63 -1.46 -39.48
N ARG A 37 25.48 -1.80 -40.46
CA ARG A 37 26.88 -2.19 -40.24
C ARG A 37 27.69 -1.10 -39.53
N VAL A 38 27.55 0.16 -39.95
CA VAL A 38 28.22 1.30 -39.32
C VAL A 38 27.73 1.51 -37.88
N LYS A 39 26.43 1.35 -37.61
CA LYS A 39 25.86 1.40 -36.25
C LYS A 39 26.44 0.29 -35.36
N VAL A 40 26.50 -0.95 -35.87
CA VAL A 40 27.06 -2.10 -35.14
C VAL A 40 28.55 -1.89 -34.83
N GLN A 41 29.35 -1.47 -35.81
CA GLN A 41 30.77 -1.18 -35.57
C GLN A 41 31.00 -0.04 -34.58
N LYS A 42 30.16 1.01 -34.64
CA LYS A 42 30.23 2.11 -33.68
C LYS A 42 29.90 1.61 -32.27
N LEU A 43 28.89 0.77 -32.12
CA LEU A 43 28.52 0.14 -30.84
C LEU A 43 29.65 -0.72 -30.27
N GLU A 44 30.26 -1.58 -31.08
CA GLU A 44 31.40 -2.42 -30.66
C GLU A 44 32.61 -1.59 -30.21
N ARG A 45 32.91 -0.49 -30.90
CA ARG A 45 34.00 0.43 -30.51
C ARG A 45 33.70 1.12 -29.19
N THR A 46 32.46 1.57 -28.98
CA THR A 46 32.04 2.18 -27.71
C THR A 46 32.13 1.16 -26.57
N GLN A 47 31.68 -0.08 -26.77
CA GLN A 47 31.79 -1.14 -25.76
C GLN A 47 33.24 -1.49 -25.41
N LYS A 48 34.14 -1.55 -26.41
CA LYS A 48 35.58 -1.76 -26.16
C LYS A 48 36.18 -0.59 -25.39
N LEU A 49 35.81 0.64 -25.72
CA LEU A 49 36.26 1.84 -25.02
C LEU A 49 35.76 1.85 -23.57
N ASP A 50 34.50 1.55 -23.33
CA ASP A 50 33.93 1.40 -21.99
C ASP A 50 34.67 0.33 -21.19
N GLY A 51 34.91 -0.85 -21.78
CA GLY A 51 35.66 -1.93 -21.12
C GLY A 51 37.08 -1.52 -20.72
N LEU A 52 37.74 -0.69 -21.53
CA LEU A 52 39.06 -0.15 -21.21
C LEU A 52 38.99 0.92 -20.11
N LEU A 53 38.01 1.84 -20.19
CA LEU A 53 37.80 2.91 -19.22
C LEU A 53 37.48 2.36 -17.83
N HIS A 54 36.63 1.34 -17.75
CA HIS A 54 36.24 0.70 -16.48
C HIS A 54 37.42 0.02 -15.77
N ARG A 55 38.46 -0.39 -16.53
CA ARG A 55 39.66 -1.05 -16.01
C ARG A 55 40.81 -0.10 -15.69
N THR A 56 40.63 1.20 -15.87
CA THR A 56 41.66 2.18 -15.52
C THR A 56 41.81 2.31 -14.00
N SER A 57 43.02 2.64 -13.55
CA SER A 57 43.27 2.94 -12.13
C SER A 57 42.39 4.08 -11.60
N LEU A 58 42.04 5.05 -12.46
CA LEU A 58 41.13 6.14 -12.09
C LEU A 58 39.71 5.62 -11.83
N SER A 59 39.17 4.79 -12.72
CA SER A 59 37.86 4.16 -12.54
C SER A 59 37.81 3.36 -11.24
N LEU A 60 38.83 2.53 -10.98
CA LEU A 60 38.91 1.75 -9.74
C LEU A 60 38.94 2.64 -8.49
N LYS A 61 39.68 3.75 -8.52
CA LYS A 61 39.71 4.70 -7.41
C LYS A 61 38.39 5.44 -7.23
N MET A 62 37.69 5.79 -8.31
CA MET A 62 36.36 6.38 -8.20
C MET A 62 35.34 5.40 -7.59
N GLN A 63 35.36 4.12 -7.99
CA GLN A 63 34.53 3.10 -7.35
C GLN A 63 34.83 2.94 -5.86
N GLU A 64 36.11 3.01 -5.45
CA GLU A 64 36.49 2.98 -4.04
C GLU A 64 35.93 4.20 -3.26
N VAL A 65 35.98 5.40 -3.86
CA VAL A 65 35.41 6.62 -3.27
C VAL A 65 33.88 6.52 -3.17
N LEU A 66 33.21 6.02 -4.21
CA LEU A 66 31.76 5.79 -4.19
C LEU A 66 31.34 4.79 -3.11
N GLY A 67 32.09 3.70 -2.95
CA GLY A 67 31.86 2.74 -1.86
C GLY A 67 31.95 3.39 -0.48
N LYS A 68 32.96 4.24 -0.24
CA LYS A 68 33.08 5.00 1.02
C LYS A 68 31.94 6.02 1.19
N TYR A 69 31.54 6.70 0.11
CA TYR A 69 30.41 7.62 0.12
C TYR A 69 29.11 6.91 0.54
N VAL A 70 28.81 5.75 -0.06
CA VAL A 70 27.59 4.98 0.28
C VAL A 70 27.56 4.64 1.77
N LEU A 71 28.68 4.22 2.37
CA LEU A 71 28.76 3.91 3.80
C LEU A 71 28.50 5.15 4.68
N MET A 72 29.12 6.28 4.34
CA MET A 72 28.93 7.54 5.09
C MET A 72 27.50 8.07 4.97
N GLU A 73 26.94 8.05 3.76
CA GLU A 73 25.59 8.53 3.49
C GLU A 73 24.54 7.60 4.13
N GLN A 74 24.76 6.29 4.12
CA GLN A 74 23.93 5.33 4.84
C GLN A 74 23.94 5.62 6.35
N TYR A 75 25.11 5.82 6.95
CA TYR A 75 25.22 6.16 8.36
C TYR A 75 24.48 7.47 8.69
N TYR A 76 24.69 8.52 7.87
CA TYR A 76 23.96 9.78 8.01
C TYR A 76 22.43 9.57 7.95
N MET A 77 21.95 8.78 6.99
CA MET A 77 20.52 8.52 6.83
C MET A 77 19.94 7.81 8.05
N ILE A 78 20.62 6.77 8.55
CA ILE A 78 20.20 5.99 9.73
C ILE A 78 20.10 6.90 10.95
N GLU A 79 21.15 7.68 11.26
CA GLU A 79 21.15 8.53 12.45
C GLU A 79 20.16 9.69 12.34
N SER A 80 19.96 10.22 11.13
CA SER A 80 18.95 11.27 10.90
C SER A 80 17.53 10.73 11.11
N VAL A 81 17.22 9.53 10.60
CA VAL A 81 15.91 8.88 10.81
C VAL A 81 15.69 8.51 12.27
N LYS A 82 16.72 8.00 12.97
CA LYS A 82 16.63 7.80 14.43
C LYS A 82 16.31 9.09 15.15
N LYS A 83 16.93 10.20 14.75
CA LYS A 83 16.64 11.49 15.38
C LYS A 83 15.22 11.98 15.10
N ALA A 84 14.72 11.79 13.88
CA ALA A 84 13.32 12.07 13.55
C ALA A 84 12.36 11.23 14.39
N ILE A 85 12.66 9.95 14.61
CA ILE A 85 11.89 9.06 15.49
C ILE A 85 11.87 9.56 16.94
N GLU A 86 13.00 10.06 17.46
CA GLU A 86 13.05 10.62 18.83
C GLU A 86 12.27 11.94 18.97
N MET A 87 12.11 12.67 17.87
CA MET A 87 11.43 13.97 17.83
C MET A 87 9.98 13.86 17.35
N ASP A 88 9.48 12.63 17.16
CA ASP A 88 8.12 12.37 16.70
C ASP A 88 7.08 13.03 17.61
N ASP A 89 6.16 13.77 17.00
CA ASP A 89 5.10 14.47 17.69
C ASP A 89 3.79 14.43 16.88
N VAL A 90 2.68 14.57 17.59
CA VAL A 90 1.33 14.56 17.01
C VAL A 90 0.68 15.90 17.31
N GLU A 91 0.48 16.69 16.25
CA GLU A 91 -0.21 17.97 16.36
C GLU A 91 -1.66 17.77 16.80
N GLU A 92 -2.20 18.74 17.55
CA GLU A 92 -3.56 18.66 18.07
C GLU A 92 -4.59 18.61 16.92
N GLY A 93 -5.43 17.57 16.92
CA GLY A 93 -6.40 17.31 15.86
C GLY A 93 -5.84 16.56 14.64
N SER A 94 -4.54 16.28 14.59
CA SER A 94 -3.96 15.44 13.54
C SER A 94 -4.19 13.96 13.80
N LEU A 95 -4.45 13.20 12.73
CA LEU A 95 -4.61 11.75 12.77
C LEU A 95 -3.29 11.00 12.57
N THR A 96 -2.27 11.69 12.08
CA THR A 96 -0.93 11.19 11.78
C THR A 96 0.12 12.04 12.48
N SER A 97 1.32 11.50 12.67
CA SER A 97 2.41 12.22 13.31
C SER A 97 3.37 12.85 12.29
N THR A 98 4.15 13.84 12.75
CA THR A 98 5.14 14.56 11.93
C THR A 98 6.25 13.65 11.40
N LEU A 99 6.43 12.47 12.01
CA LEU A 99 7.40 11.46 11.61
C LEU A 99 7.34 11.10 10.13
N LEU A 100 6.15 11.07 9.53
CA LEU A 100 5.99 10.70 8.13
C LEU A 100 6.75 11.69 7.23
N ASP A 101 6.52 12.98 7.42
CA ASP A 101 7.16 14.00 6.59
C ASP A 101 8.68 14.02 6.79
N ASP A 102 9.14 13.94 8.04
CA ASP A 102 10.56 13.98 8.37
C ASP A 102 11.32 12.78 7.80
N VAL A 103 10.83 11.56 8.02
CA VAL A 103 11.51 10.34 7.56
C VAL A 103 11.54 10.27 6.05
N PHE A 104 10.41 10.51 5.38
CA PHE A 104 10.36 10.45 3.91
C PHE A 104 11.16 11.59 3.26
N PHE A 105 11.22 12.77 3.89
CA PHE A 105 12.09 13.85 3.45
C PHE A 105 13.57 13.46 3.55
N ILE A 106 14.02 12.91 4.69
CA ILE A 106 15.40 12.47 4.89
C ILE A 106 15.79 11.41 3.86
N VAL A 107 14.97 10.38 3.69
CA VAL A 107 15.23 9.28 2.74
C VAL A 107 15.31 9.82 1.32
N ARG A 108 14.34 10.63 0.88
CA ARG A 108 14.36 11.24 -0.46
C ARG A 108 15.61 12.09 -0.65
N LYS A 109 15.97 12.92 0.33
CA LYS A 109 17.11 13.82 0.26
C LYS A 109 18.43 13.07 0.11
N SER A 110 18.61 11.97 0.85
CA SER A 110 19.81 11.14 0.76
C SER A 110 19.92 10.40 -0.58
N ILE A 111 18.81 9.83 -1.08
CA ILE A 111 18.80 9.19 -2.41
C ILE A 111 19.08 10.24 -3.49
N ARG A 112 18.44 11.41 -3.43
CA ARG A 112 18.66 12.48 -4.41
C ARG A 112 20.10 12.99 -4.42
N ARG A 113 20.77 13.05 -3.26
CA ARG A 113 22.19 13.42 -3.20
C ARG A 113 23.07 12.45 -3.99
N SER A 114 22.77 11.14 -3.91
CA SER A 114 23.52 10.11 -4.63
C SER A 114 23.44 10.25 -6.16
N ILE A 115 22.39 10.88 -6.70
CA ILE A 115 22.26 11.15 -8.14
C ILE A 115 23.41 12.03 -8.65
N SER A 116 23.95 12.91 -7.79
CA SER A 116 25.08 13.78 -8.13
C SER A 116 26.39 13.00 -8.40
N SER A 117 26.44 11.72 -8.00
CA SER A 117 27.57 10.83 -8.33
C SER A 117 27.58 10.39 -9.81
N ALA A 118 26.47 10.58 -10.53
CA ALA A 118 26.22 10.04 -11.87
C ALA A 118 26.44 8.51 -12.00
N SER A 119 26.52 7.78 -10.88
CA SER A 119 26.66 6.33 -10.85
C SER A 119 25.32 5.69 -10.49
N VAL A 120 24.75 4.94 -11.44
CA VAL A 120 23.49 4.23 -11.24
C VAL A 120 23.61 3.19 -10.13
N ASP A 121 24.75 2.49 -10.04
CA ASP A 121 25.00 1.53 -8.96
C ASP A 121 25.03 2.21 -7.57
N CYS A 122 25.57 3.43 -7.48
CA CYS A 122 25.55 4.21 -6.23
C CYS A 122 24.11 4.63 -5.86
N VAL A 123 23.32 5.08 -6.84
CA VAL A 123 21.90 5.44 -6.64
C VAL A 123 21.09 4.22 -6.19
N CYS A 124 21.25 3.08 -6.88
CA CYS A 124 20.62 1.82 -6.51
C CYS A 124 21.00 1.39 -5.09
N ALA A 125 22.29 1.46 -4.73
CA ALA A 125 22.74 1.13 -3.37
C ALA A 125 22.09 2.04 -2.33
N MET A 126 22.01 3.34 -2.58
CA MET A 126 21.38 4.29 -1.67
C MET A 126 19.85 4.12 -1.57
N LEU A 127 19.19 3.79 -2.68
CA LEU A 127 17.76 3.46 -2.68
C LEU A 127 17.51 2.19 -1.85
N ASN A 128 18.27 1.13 -2.09
CA ASN A 128 18.16 -0.13 -1.35
C ASN A 128 18.39 0.09 0.16
N ASN A 129 19.36 0.92 0.53
CA ASN A 129 19.60 1.31 1.92
C ASN A 129 18.39 2.05 2.52
N GLY A 130 17.79 2.98 1.77
CA GLY A 130 16.59 3.71 2.20
C GLY A 130 15.38 2.79 2.38
N VAL A 131 15.12 1.90 1.43
CA VAL A 131 14.03 0.91 1.55
C VAL A 131 14.26 -0.01 2.74
N THR A 132 15.48 -0.54 2.90
CA THR A 132 15.82 -1.39 4.05
C THR A 132 15.59 -0.67 5.36
N LEU A 133 16.01 0.60 5.48
CA LEU A 133 15.79 1.42 6.68
C LEU A 133 14.30 1.62 6.98
N LEU A 134 13.49 1.88 5.94
CA LEU A 134 12.04 1.99 6.08
C LEU A 134 11.41 0.68 6.56
N GLU A 135 11.86 -0.46 6.02
CA GLU A 135 11.36 -1.77 6.39
C GLU A 135 11.76 -2.20 7.82
N THR A 136 13.00 -1.98 8.22
CA THR A 136 13.54 -2.57 9.45
C THR A 136 13.38 -1.67 10.67
N GLU A 137 13.52 -0.35 10.52
CA GLU A 137 13.49 0.59 11.65
C GLU A 137 12.17 1.37 11.69
N PHE A 138 11.76 1.96 10.58
CA PHE A 138 10.56 2.80 10.54
C PHE A 138 9.27 1.99 10.77
N ILE A 139 9.03 0.92 10.00
CA ILE A 139 7.86 0.03 10.23
C ILE A 139 7.90 -0.56 11.64
N LYS A 140 9.08 -0.95 12.13
CA LYS A 140 9.23 -1.52 13.48
C LYS A 140 8.83 -0.51 14.56
N HIS A 141 9.19 0.76 14.39
CA HIS A 141 8.83 1.84 15.31
C HIS A 141 7.32 2.10 15.28
N ILE A 142 6.75 2.38 14.11
CA ILE A 142 5.32 2.68 13.96
C ILE A 142 4.47 1.49 14.39
N ASN A 143 4.89 0.25 14.13
CA ASN A 143 4.12 -0.93 14.51
C ASN A 143 4.29 -1.29 16.00
N ALA A 144 5.13 -0.60 16.78
CA ALA A 144 5.33 -0.91 18.20
C ALA A 144 4.05 -0.68 19.05
N PRO A 145 3.35 0.46 18.95
CA PRO A 145 2.07 0.65 19.63
C PRO A 145 0.99 -0.36 19.20
N VAL A 146 0.91 -0.67 17.91
CA VAL A 146 -0.04 -1.69 17.38
C VAL A 146 0.27 -3.10 17.94
N ARG A 147 1.54 -3.42 18.20
CA ARG A 147 1.94 -4.65 18.88
C ARG A 147 1.62 -4.65 20.37
N ALA A 148 1.72 -3.50 21.04
CA ALA A 148 1.33 -3.34 22.44
C ALA A 148 -0.19 -3.53 22.64
N GLY A 149 -0.98 -3.35 21.58
CA GLY A 149 -2.40 -3.65 21.55
C GLY A 149 -3.27 -2.47 22.00
N TYR A 150 -4.55 -2.56 21.66
CA TYR A 150 -5.55 -1.54 21.96
C TYR A 150 -6.24 -1.83 23.31
N PRO A 151 -6.19 -0.91 24.29
CA PRO A 151 -6.85 -1.10 25.59
C PRO A 151 -8.38 -1.13 25.48
N SER A 152 -8.99 -2.28 25.78
CA SER A 152 -10.45 -2.48 25.77
C SER A 152 -11.15 -2.06 27.07
N VAL A 153 -10.40 -1.97 28.18
CA VAL A 153 -10.92 -1.60 29.51
C VAL A 153 -11.32 -0.12 29.51
N GLY A 154 -12.52 0.21 29.98
CA GLY A 154 -12.97 1.60 30.20
C GLY A 154 -13.44 2.36 28.96
N LEU A 155 -13.62 1.72 27.80
CA LEU A 155 -14.17 2.40 26.60
C LEU A 155 -15.71 2.50 26.64
N TRP A 156 -16.37 1.50 27.25
CA TRP A 156 -17.83 1.34 27.23
C TRP A 156 -18.42 0.87 28.59
N THR A 157 -17.65 0.95 29.67
CA THR A 157 -18.09 0.54 31.03
C THR A 157 -18.41 1.77 31.88
N SER A 158 -19.32 1.63 32.85
CA SER A 158 -19.63 2.67 33.86
C SER A 158 -18.40 3.14 34.65
N GLU A 159 -17.35 2.30 34.71
CA GLU A 159 -16.03 2.66 35.23
C GLU A 159 -15.36 3.80 34.44
N ALA A 160 -15.72 4.08 33.19
CA ALA A 160 -15.25 5.26 32.45
C ALA A 160 -15.71 6.57 33.12
N TYR A 161 -16.94 6.58 33.64
CA TYR A 161 -17.50 7.71 34.38
C TYR A 161 -16.83 7.85 35.76
N GLN A 162 -16.60 6.72 36.46
CA GLN A 162 -15.84 6.73 37.73
C GLN A 162 -14.36 7.10 37.53
N THR A 163 -13.74 6.69 36.42
CA THR A 163 -12.36 7.05 36.07
C THR A 163 -12.28 8.53 35.72
N ALA A 164 -13.26 9.08 34.99
CA ALA A 164 -13.36 10.51 34.73
C ALA A 164 -13.57 11.33 36.02
N GLN A 165 -14.39 10.82 36.95
CA GLN A 165 -14.66 11.46 38.24
C GLN A 165 -13.46 11.35 39.20
N THR A 166 -12.70 10.27 39.12
CA THR A 166 -11.44 10.06 39.88
C THR A 166 -10.32 10.94 39.31
N ALA A 167 -10.18 11.03 37.98
CA ALA A 167 -9.26 11.94 37.32
C ALA A 167 -9.56 13.41 37.66
N TYR A 168 -10.84 13.81 37.69
CA TYR A 168 -11.27 15.15 38.12
C TYR A 168 -10.88 15.44 39.58
N ASN A 169 -11.04 14.47 40.48
CA ASN A 169 -10.64 14.59 41.89
C ASN A 169 -9.11 14.64 42.07
N VAL A 170 -8.34 13.95 41.21
CA VAL A 170 -6.86 13.98 41.22
C VAL A 170 -6.33 15.34 40.74
N ILE A 171 -6.97 15.95 39.73
CA ILE A 171 -6.65 17.29 39.22
C ILE A 171 -6.85 18.36 40.30
N GLN A 172 -7.91 18.26 41.12
CA GLN A 172 -8.16 19.15 42.25
C GLN A 172 -7.12 19.04 43.37
N HIS A 173 -6.34 17.95 43.44
CA HIS A 173 -5.41 17.67 44.55
C HIS A 173 -3.93 17.64 44.14
N GLY A 174 -3.59 18.13 42.94
CA GLY A 174 -2.22 18.45 42.54
C GLY A 174 -1.24 17.27 42.49
N LYS A 175 -1.73 16.02 42.46
CA LYS A 175 -0.88 14.84 42.25
C LYS A 175 -0.79 14.53 40.76
N THR A 176 0.44 14.35 40.28
CA THR A 176 0.74 13.96 38.90
C THR A 176 0.02 12.65 38.55
N VAL A 177 -0.85 12.72 37.55
CA VAL A 177 -1.72 11.63 37.09
C VAL A 177 -0.87 10.51 36.49
N ALA A 178 -0.63 9.46 37.26
CA ALA A 178 -0.08 8.19 36.76
C ALA A 178 -1.12 7.35 35.99
N GLU A 179 -2.33 7.87 35.76
CA GLU A 179 -3.48 7.19 35.14
C GLU A 179 -3.76 7.63 33.68
N ALA A 180 -2.88 8.42 33.06
CA ALA A 180 -2.92 8.73 31.63
C ALA A 180 -2.54 7.53 30.72
N GLY A 181 -2.21 6.37 31.31
CA GLY A 181 -1.68 5.20 30.59
C GLY A 181 -2.62 4.64 29.51
N PRO A 182 -3.88 4.28 29.81
CA PRO A 182 -4.76 3.63 28.83
C PRO A 182 -5.16 4.55 27.69
N GLU A 183 -5.49 5.81 27.97
CA GLU A 183 -5.90 6.77 26.94
C GLU A 183 -4.73 7.17 26.04
N LYS A 184 -3.55 7.42 26.63
CA LYS A 184 -2.32 7.63 25.85
C LYS A 184 -1.98 6.42 24.99
N GLN A 185 -2.19 5.21 25.50
CA GLN A 185 -1.97 3.99 24.71
C GLN A 185 -2.99 3.84 23.57
N ARG A 186 -4.28 4.18 23.77
CA ARG A 186 -5.27 4.21 22.68
C ARG A 186 -4.89 5.21 21.61
N SER A 187 -4.55 6.44 22.01
CA SER A 187 -4.10 7.49 21.09
C SER A 187 -2.87 7.03 20.31
N ALA A 188 -1.85 6.48 20.99
CA ALA A 188 -0.65 5.98 20.34
C ALA A 188 -0.94 4.81 19.38
N PHE A 189 -1.88 3.92 19.72
CA PHE A 189 -2.31 2.83 18.83
C PHE A 189 -2.99 3.37 17.57
N LEU A 190 -3.91 4.32 17.71
CA LEU A 190 -4.68 4.88 16.60
C LEU A 190 -3.80 5.71 15.65
N VAL A 191 -2.93 6.56 16.20
CA VAL A 191 -1.93 7.31 15.42
C VAL A 191 -1.00 6.36 14.68
N ALA A 192 -0.49 5.32 15.35
CA ALA A 192 0.34 4.32 14.71
C ALA A 192 -0.37 3.60 13.56
N LEU A 193 -1.64 3.25 13.74
CA LEU A 193 -2.46 2.60 12.71
C LEU A 193 -2.67 3.51 11.49
N ASN A 194 -2.95 4.79 11.73
CA ASN A 194 -3.07 5.80 10.68
C ASN A 194 -1.74 6.03 9.98
N ASN A 195 -0.64 6.17 10.72
CA ASN A 195 0.71 6.31 10.16
C ASN A 195 1.09 5.12 9.25
N LEU A 196 0.76 3.88 9.62
CA LEU A 196 1.01 2.71 8.76
C LEU A 196 0.32 2.83 7.40
N ARG A 197 -0.94 3.30 7.39
CA ARG A 197 -1.73 3.42 6.17
C ARG A 197 -1.31 4.63 5.34
N ALA A 198 -1.17 5.80 5.97
CA ALA A 198 -0.71 7.04 5.33
C ALA A 198 0.70 6.88 4.72
N SER A 199 1.56 6.06 5.32
CA SER A 199 2.88 5.75 4.77
C SER A 199 2.83 5.19 3.34
N ILE A 200 1.74 4.52 2.92
CA ILE A 200 1.61 3.99 1.55
C ILE A 200 1.60 5.14 0.53
N GLU A 201 0.89 6.23 0.83
CA GLU A 201 0.87 7.43 0.00
C GLU A 201 2.22 8.16 0.02
N CYS A 202 2.89 8.20 1.18
CA CYS A 202 4.24 8.74 1.29
C CYS A 202 5.25 7.95 0.44
N VAL A 203 5.18 6.61 0.44
CA VAL A 203 6.04 5.75 -0.41
C VAL A 203 5.73 5.99 -1.90
N SER A 204 4.47 6.12 -2.26
CA SER A 204 4.05 6.38 -3.64
C SER A 204 4.51 7.77 -4.12
N SER A 205 4.44 8.78 -3.25
CA SER A 205 4.95 10.12 -3.49
C SER A 205 6.48 10.13 -3.61
N LEU A 206 7.17 9.38 -2.76
CA LEU A 206 8.63 9.17 -2.84
C LEU A 206 9.01 8.53 -4.18
N ARG A 207 8.33 7.45 -4.57
CA ARG A 207 8.55 6.76 -5.85
C ARG A 207 8.39 7.70 -7.03
N SER A 208 7.27 8.43 -7.09
CA SER A 208 7.00 9.37 -8.18
C SER A 208 8.08 10.45 -8.23
N GLY A 209 8.38 11.06 -7.07
CA GLY A 209 9.39 12.09 -6.95
C GLY A 209 10.80 11.65 -7.36
N LEU A 210 11.18 10.40 -7.04
CA LEU A 210 12.46 9.82 -7.47
C LEU A 210 12.49 9.54 -8.98
N ASN A 211 11.41 9.00 -9.55
CA ASN A 211 11.30 8.80 -11.00
C ASN A 211 11.48 10.11 -11.78
N GLU A 212 10.88 11.20 -11.31
CA GLU A 212 11.09 12.52 -11.89
C GLU A 212 12.55 12.98 -11.76
N ASP A 213 13.16 12.82 -10.59
CA ASP A 213 14.56 13.19 -10.35
C ASP A 213 15.51 12.38 -11.27
N PHE A 214 15.23 11.09 -11.48
CA PHE A 214 15.98 10.25 -12.41
C PHE A 214 15.79 10.68 -13.87
N ALA A 215 14.56 10.96 -14.30
CA ALA A 215 14.30 11.43 -15.66
C ALA A 215 15.00 12.77 -15.95
N ARG A 216 15.08 13.67 -14.97
CA ARG A 216 15.75 14.97 -15.12
C ARG A 216 17.27 14.88 -15.14
N HIS A 217 17.86 14.02 -14.30
CA HIS A 217 19.31 14.03 -14.05
C HIS A 217 20.07 12.84 -14.66
N LEU A 218 19.38 11.76 -15.04
CA LEU A 218 19.96 10.52 -15.59
C LEU A 218 19.50 10.25 -17.04
N ALA A 219 19.30 11.30 -17.84
CA ALA A 219 18.71 11.19 -19.18
C ALA A 219 19.57 10.45 -20.23
N GLN A 220 20.85 10.18 -19.94
CA GLN A 220 21.78 9.52 -20.88
C GLN A 220 22.32 8.18 -20.36
N ILE A 221 21.56 7.47 -19.53
CA ILE A 221 21.92 6.13 -19.06
C ILE A 221 21.59 5.05 -20.10
N SER A 222 22.34 3.95 -20.07
CA SER A 222 22.08 2.79 -20.92
C SER A 222 20.78 2.06 -20.54
N GLU A 223 20.23 1.27 -21.46
CA GLU A 223 19.04 0.43 -21.17
C GLU A 223 19.27 -0.55 -20.01
N ILE A 224 20.51 -1.04 -19.84
CA ILE A 224 20.86 -1.94 -18.73
C ILE A 224 20.78 -1.19 -17.39
N GLU A 225 21.34 0.03 -17.34
CA GLU A 225 21.29 0.87 -16.15
C GLU A 225 19.87 1.31 -15.81
N LYS A 226 19.07 1.64 -16.82
CA LYS A 226 17.65 1.92 -16.67
C LYS A 226 16.92 0.74 -16.03
N GLY A 227 17.16 -0.48 -16.52
CA GLY A 227 16.59 -1.70 -15.94
C GLY A 227 17.01 -1.94 -14.47
N LYS A 228 18.27 -1.64 -14.10
CA LYS A 228 18.71 -1.70 -12.69
C LYS A 228 17.92 -0.73 -11.82
N LEU A 229 17.73 0.50 -12.31
CA LEU A 229 17.03 1.54 -11.58
C LEU A 229 15.54 1.22 -11.41
N GLU A 230 14.89 0.76 -12.48
CA GLU A 230 13.49 0.29 -12.44
C GLU A 230 13.31 -0.86 -11.43
N ASN A 231 14.22 -1.82 -11.42
CA ASN A 231 14.20 -2.91 -10.45
C ASN A 231 14.42 -2.43 -9.01
N SER A 232 15.36 -1.49 -8.80
CA SER A 232 15.58 -0.89 -7.48
C SER A 232 14.33 -0.14 -6.99
N ILE A 233 13.72 0.69 -7.84
CA ILE A 233 12.49 1.41 -7.52
C ILE A 233 11.33 0.46 -7.22
N GLY A 234 11.25 -0.68 -7.91
CA GLY A 234 10.23 -1.71 -7.69
C GLY A 234 10.15 -2.20 -6.24
N GLN A 235 11.24 -2.12 -5.47
CA GLN A 235 11.24 -2.46 -4.04
C GLN A 235 10.28 -1.58 -3.21
N LEU A 236 9.99 -0.35 -3.66
CA LEU A 236 9.00 0.51 -3.02
C LEU A 236 7.58 -0.06 -3.14
N ASP A 237 7.25 -0.81 -4.20
CA ASP A 237 5.95 -1.48 -4.31
C ASP A 237 5.80 -2.60 -3.29
N ASP A 238 6.89 -3.34 -3.05
CA ASP A 238 6.90 -4.39 -2.04
C ASP A 238 6.82 -3.81 -0.62
N LEU A 239 7.44 -2.65 -0.38
CA LEU A 239 7.27 -1.88 0.85
C LEU A 239 5.81 -1.43 1.03
N CYS A 240 5.14 -0.94 -0.01
CA CYS A 240 3.71 -0.60 0.05
C CYS A 240 2.85 -1.82 0.47
N LYS A 241 3.08 -2.99 -0.13
CA LYS A 241 2.35 -4.23 0.23
C LYS A 241 2.60 -4.63 1.69
N LYS A 242 3.82 -4.47 2.20
CA LYS A 242 4.17 -4.74 3.61
C LYS A 242 3.44 -3.78 4.56
N LEU A 243 3.43 -2.48 4.25
CA LEU A 243 2.71 -1.47 5.02
C LEU A 243 1.20 -1.76 5.03
N GLU A 244 0.62 -2.08 3.88
CA GLU A 244 -0.78 -2.46 3.74
C GLU A 244 -1.13 -3.68 4.60
N HIS A 245 -0.28 -4.72 4.57
CA HIS A 245 -0.45 -5.90 5.40
C HIS A 245 -0.43 -5.55 6.90
N HIS A 246 0.53 -4.73 7.35
CA HIS A 246 0.61 -4.30 8.74
C HIS A 246 -0.58 -3.44 9.18
N ALA A 247 -1.05 -2.53 8.33
CA ALA A 247 -2.24 -1.72 8.60
C ALA A 247 -3.49 -2.61 8.72
N ASN A 248 -3.68 -3.57 7.80
CA ASN A 248 -4.79 -4.53 7.85
C ASN A 248 -4.78 -5.39 9.12
N LEU A 249 -3.60 -5.87 9.54
CA LEU A 249 -3.45 -6.58 10.81
C LEU A 249 -3.78 -5.70 12.02
N GLY A 250 -3.38 -4.42 11.98
CA GLY A 250 -3.69 -3.46 13.03
C GLY A 250 -5.19 -3.18 13.17
N VAL A 251 -5.90 -3.01 12.04
CA VAL A 251 -7.37 -2.90 12.03
C VAL A 251 -8.02 -4.18 12.60
N GLY A 252 -7.50 -5.36 12.23
CA GLY A 252 -7.93 -6.63 12.82
C GLY A 252 -7.84 -6.61 14.34
N LYS A 253 -6.66 -6.25 14.89
CA LYS A 253 -6.46 -6.14 16.35
C LYS A 253 -7.38 -5.13 17.01
N LEU A 254 -7.65 -4.00 16.36
CA LEU A 254 -8.61 -3.01 16.85
C LEU A 254 -10.01 -3.62 16.95
N CYS A 255 -10.47 -4.33 15.91
CA CYS A 255 -11.74 -5.04 15.91
C CYS A 255 -11.82 -6.08 17.04
N GLU A 256 -10.76 -6.85 17.25
CA GLU A 256 -10.71 -7.85 18.33
C GLU A 256 -10.80 -7.24 19.72
N ALA A 257 -10.13 -6.11 19.95
CA ALA A 257 -10.09 -5.47 21.25
C ALA A 257 -11.36 -4.65 21.54
N ALA A 258 -11.81 -3.84 20.58
CA ALA A 258 -12.89 -2.87 20.79
C ALA A 258 -14.28 -3.44 20.53
N PHE A 259 -14.43 -4.39 19.60
CA PHE A 259 -15.74 -4.85 19.13
C PHE A 259 -16.08 -6.28 19.54
N ARG A 260 -15.16 -7.25 19.36
CA ARG A 260 -15.47 -8.70 19.50
C ARG A 260 -16.19 -9.05 20.80
N GLY A 261 -15.69 -8.55 21.94
CA GLY A 261 -16.30 -8.83 23.24
C GLY A 261 -17.73 -8.30 23.35
N LYS A 262 -17.97 -7.07 22.89
CA LYS A 262 -19.27 -6.41 22.92
C LYS A 262 -20.25 -7.00 21.92
N LEU A 263 -19.81 -7.25 20.68
CA LEU A 263 -20.59 -7.97 19.67
C LEU A 263 -21.01 -9.34 20.19
N LYS A 264 -20.11 -10.06 20.87
CA LYS A 264 -20.44 -11.34 21.50
C LYS A 264 -21.56 -11.18 22.53
N THR A 265 -21.44 -10.26 23.48
CA THR A 265 -22.43 -10.05 24.54
C THR A 265 -23.77 -9.59 23.98
N ASN A 266 -23.76 -8.62 23.05
CA ASN A 266 -24.98 -8.11 22.43
C ASN A 266 -25.66 -9.15 21.55
N ALA A 267 -24.89 -10.01 20.87
CA ALA A 267 -25.47 -11.11 20.10
C ALA A 267 -26.08 -12.19 21.02
N GLU A 268 -25.48 -12.44 22.20
CA GLU A 268 -25.98 -13.44 23.15
C GLU A 268 -27.38 -13.12 23.69
N THR A 269 -27.81 -11.85 23.71
CA THR A 269 -29.19 -11.49 24.11
C THR A 269 -30.25 -12.03 23.14
N TYR A 270 -29.87 -12.45 21.94
CA TYR A 270 -30.78 -13.14 21.01
C TYR A 270 -31.25 -14.50 21.52
N LEU A 271 -30.47 -15.13 22.41
CA LEU A 271 -30.82 -16.42 23.04
C LEU A 271 -31.99 -16.29 24.03
N ASP A 272 -32.22 -15.10 24.56
CA ASP A 272 -33.27 -14.83 25.54
C ASP A 272 -34.64 -14.60 24.87
N ILE A 273 -34.67 -14.52 23.53
CA ILE A 273 -35.87 -14.26 22.73
C ILE A 273 -36.47 -15.58 22.28
N SER A 274 -37.80 -15.70 22.40
CA SER A 274 -38.52 -16.88 21.92
C SER A 274 -38.56 -16.89 20.38
N HIS A 275 -38.10 -18.00 19.80
CA HIS A 275 -38.11 -18.28 18.36
C HIS A 275 -39.13 -19.38 17.97
N ASN A 276 -39.88 -19.87 18.94
CA ASN A 276 -41.00 -20.78 18.74
C ASN A 276 -42.29 -20.00 19.03
N ILE A 277 -42.67 -19.17 18.05
CA ILE A 277 -43.71 -18.15 18.21
C ILE A 277 -45.01 -18.54 17.50
N ASN A 278 -46.14 -18.06 18.01
CA ASN A 278 -47.45 -18.14 17.37
C ASN A 278 -47.77 -16.87 16.56
N ASP A 279 -48.95 -16.81 15.92
CA ASP A 279 -49.36 -15.66 15.10
C ASP A 279 -49.57 -14.36 15.90
N GLU A 280 -49.98 -14.44 17.17
CA GLU A 280 -50.14 -13.28 18.05
C GLU A 280 -48.77 -12.69 18.43
N GLU A 281 -47.83 -13.54 18.86
CA GLU A 281 -46.45 -13.16 19.18
C GLU A 281 -45.69 -12.64 17.94
N LEU A 282 -45.96 -13.20 16.75
CA LEU A 282 -45.41 -12.67 15.50
C LEU A 282 -45.93 -11.25 15.21
N ALA A 283 -47.22 -10.98 15.43
CA ALA A 283 -47.78 -9.65 15.25
C ALA A 283 -47.20 -8.65 16.26
N GLU A 284 -46.92 -9.08 17.50
CA GLU A 284 -46.20 -8.27 18.50
C GLU A 284 -44.78 -7.92 18.03
N TYR A 285 -44.01 -8.90 17.53
CA TYR A 285 -42.66 -8.68 17.00
C TYR A 285 -42.64 -7.83 15.71
N GLU A 286 -43.72 -7.85 14.92
CA GLU A 286 -43.87 -6.97 13.77
C GLU A 286 -44.16 -5.52 14.15
N ALA A 287 -44.83 -5.31 15.29
CA ALA A 287 -45.13 -3.98 15.82
C ALA A 287 -43.93 -3.38 16.57
N GLU A 288 -43.21 -4.19 17.36
CA GLU A 288 -42.03 -3.81 18.11
C GLU A 288 -40.93 -4.85 17.92
N ASP A 289 -39.83 -4.46 17.26
CA ASP A 289 -38.72 -5.37 17.00
C ASP A 289 -38.01 -5.75 18.31
N PRO A 290 -37.91 -7.05 18.64
CA PRO A 290 -37.38 -7.48 19.93
C PRO A 290 -35.84 -7.45 20.01
N PHE A 291 -35.14 -7.24 18.89
CA PHE A 291 -33.69 -7.45 18.85
C PHE A 291 -32.92 -6.63 17.82
N ILE A 292 -33.16 -6.85 16.53
CA ILE A 292 -32.21 -6.52 15.48
C ILE A 292 -32.05 -5.00 15.33
N GLU A 293 -33.11 -4.22 15.55
CA GLU A 293 -33.05 -2.76 15.50
C GLU A 293 -32.14 -2.22 16.61
N ASN A 294 -32.30 -2.73 17.84
CA ASN A 294 -31.44 -2.36 18.95
C ASN A 294 -30.00 -2.85 18.76
N PHE A 295 -29.82 -4.07 18.24
CA PHE A 295 -28.50 -4.62 17.94
C PHE A 295 -27.75 -3.77 16.89
N ILE A 296 -28.42 -3.38 15.81
CA ILE A 296 -27.89 -2.48 14.78
C ILE A 296 -27.58 -1.11 15.39
N SER A 297 -28.48 -0.53 16.20
CA SER A 297 -28.25 0.76 16.86
C SER A 297 -27.01 0.75 17.77
N LEU A 298 -26.80 -0.32 18.53
CA LEU A 298 -25.62 -0.48 19.39
C LEU A 298 -24.33 -0.66 18.59
N LEU A 299 -24.41 -1.32 17.43
CA LEU A 299 -23.29 -1.50 16.51
C LEU A 299 -22.91 -0.18 15.84
N ASP A 300 -23.88 0.55 15.31
CA ASP A 300 -23.70 1.84 14.64
C ASP A 300 -23.03 2.86 15.56
N LYS A 301 -23.52 3.00 16.80
CA LYS A 301 -22.90 3.87 17.81
C LYS A 301 -21.44 3.52 18.11
N GLN A 302 -21.10 2.23 18.16
CA GLN A 302 -19.71 1.80 18.40
C GLN A 302 -18.81 2.10 17.22
N ILE A 303 -19.31 1.93 16.00
CA ILE A 303 -18.58 2.20 14.76
C ILE A 303 -18.33 3.71 14.61
N ALA A 304 -19.36 4.54 14.79
CA ALA A 304 -19.29 5.99 14.62
C ALA A 304 -18.23 6.65 15.52
N HIS A 305 -17.93 6.06 16.67
CA HIS A 305 -16.86 6.55 17.55
C HIS A 305 -15.48 6.62 16.86
N PHE A 306 -15.20 5.72 15.91
CA PHE A 306 -13.90 5.65 15.25
C PHE A 306 -13.80 6.48 13.96
N GLU A 307 -14.90 7.04 13.47
CA GLU A 307 -14.94 7.78 12.20
C GLU A 307 -14.01 9.00 12.21
N SER A 308 -13.99 9.73 13.33
CA SER A 308 -13.12 10.91 13.50
C SER A 308 -11.71 10.57 14.00
N LEU A 309 -11.42 9.30 14.29
CA LEU A 309 -10.15 8.85 14.88
C LEU A 309 -9.25 8.11 13.87
N LEU A 310 -9.82 7.70 12.75
CA LEU A 310 -9.14 6.93 11.72
C LEU A 310 -9.16 7.69 10.41
N ILE A 311 -8.09 7.54 9.62
CA ILE A 311 -8.11 8.00 8.23
C ILE A 311 -9.10 7.16 7.40
N PRO A 312 -9.67 7.70 6.31
CA PRO A 312 -10.77 7.07 5.58
C PRO A 312 -10.51 5.61 5.18
N GLU A 313 -9.31 5.29 4.72
CA GLU A 313 -8.94 3.94 4.27
C GLU A 313 -8.94 2.94 5.42
N ASN A 314 -8.46 3.35 6.60
CA ASN A 314 -8.49 2.52 7.80
C ASN A 314 -9.91 2.38 8.35
N TYR A 315 -10.71 3.45 8.31
CA TYR A 315 -12.10 3.40 8.73
C TYR A 315 -12.91 2.44 7.83
N GLN A 316 -12.76 2.52 6.52
CA GLN A 316 -13.41 1.59 5.58
C GLN A 316 -12.99 0.13 5.83
N MET A 317 -11.70 -0.12 6.07
CA MET A 317 -11.22 -1.46 6.43
C MET A 317 -11.78 -1.95 7.78
N LEU A 318 -11.98 -1.03 8.74
CA LEU A 318 -12.63 -1.34 10.02
C LEU A 318 -14.09 -1.72 9.81
N LEU A 319 -14.86 -0.96 9.02
CA LEU A 319 -16.26 -1.28 8.69
C LEU A 319 -16.39 -2.69 8.11
N HIS A 320 -15.52 -3.01 7.15
CA HIS A 320 -15.48 -4.34 6.56
C HIS A 320 -15.15 -5.44 7.58
N THR A 321 -14.14 -5.23 8.42
CA THR A 321 -13.69 -6.21 9.43
C THR A 321 -14.73 -6.43 10.53
N VAL A 322 -15.34 -5.35 11.03
CA VAL A 322 -16.42 -5.38 12.02
C VAL A 322 -17.64 -6.09 11.45
N SER A 323 -18.00 -5.83 10.18
CA SER A 323 -19.14 -6.50 9.54
C SER A 323 -18.97 -8.01 9.45
N ILE A 324 -17.76 -8.48 9.13
CA ILE A 324 -17.44 -9.92 9.13
C ILE A 324 -17.55 -10.50 10.54
N GLU A 325 -17.04 -9.79 11.55
CA GLU A 325 -17.12 -10.24 12.93
C GLU A 325 -18.58 -10.25 13.44
N THR A 326 -19.41 -9.27 13.07
CA THR A 326 -20.84 -9.22 13.38
C THR A 326 -21.57 -10.45 12.82
N VAL A 327 -21.37 -10.75 11.54
CA VAL A 327 -21.92 -11.96 10.88
C VAL A 327 -21.53 -13.22 11.65
N ARG A 328 -20.25 -13.34 12.02
CA ARG A 328 -19.72 -14.48 12.76
C ARG A 328 -20.33 -14.63 14.16
N GLN A 329 -20.51 -13.53 14.90
CA GLN A 329 -21.11 -13.57 16.23
C GLN A 329 -22.60 -13.94 16.19
N MET A 330 -23.33 -13.42 15.19
CA MET A 330 -24.72 -13.80 14.94
C MET A 330 -24.84 -15.27 14.55
N GLU A 331 -24.05 -15.76 13.59
CA GLU A 331 -24.03 -17.16 13.16
C GLU A 331 -23.86 -18.10 14.36
N ARG A 332 -22.92 -17.79 15.26
CA ARG A 332 -22.66 -18.56 16.48
C ARG A 332 -23.87 -18.66 17.40
N VAL A 333 -24.66 -17.59 17.51
CA VAL A 333 -25.83 -17.57 18.40
C VAL A 333 -27.01 -18.29 17.75
N LEU A 334 -27.23 -18.08 16.46
CA LEU A 334 -28.30 -18.76 15.70
C LEU A 334 -28.20 -20.28 15.79
N PHE A 335 -26.99 -20.85 15.76
CA PHE A 335 -26.77 -22.30 15.91
C PHE A 335 -27.22 -22.89 17.26
N LYS A 336 -27.52 -22.05 18.25
CA LYS A 336 -28.00 -22.49 19.57
C LYS A 336 -29.51 -22.31 19.73
N CYS A 337 -30.17 -21.59 18.83
CA CYS A 337 -31.60 -21.34 18.88
C CYS A 337 -32.39 -22.50 18.26
N VAL A 338 -33.65 -22.64 18.69
CA VAL A 338 -34.62 -23.59 18.11
C VAL A 338 -35.74 -22.77 17.49
N PHE A 339 -36.02 -23.00 16.21
CA PHE A 339 -36.99 -22.23 15.45
C PHE A 339 -38.20 -23.10 15.10
N ASN A 340 -39.40 -22.50 15.10
CA ASN A 340 -40.54 -23.05 14.38
C ASN A 340 -40.71 -22.34 13.01
N ARG A 341 -41.76 -22.66 12.25
CA ARG A 341 -41.98 -22.07 10.92
C ARG A 341 -42.08 -20.54 10.94
N LEU A 342 -42.78 -19.98 11.93
CA LEU A 342 -43.01 -18.54 12.08
C LEU A 342 -41.74 -17.83 12.58
N GLY A 343 -41.03 -18.41 13.55
CA GLY A 343 -39.73 -17.92 14.00
C GLY A 343 -38.67 -17.94 12.89
N GLY A 344 -38.71 -18.92 11.99
CA GLY A 344 -37.87 -18.92 10.79
C GLY A 344 -38.20 -17.80 9.80
N LEU A 345 -39.47 -17.36 9.73
CA LEU A 345 -39.88 -16.21 8.91
C LEU A 345 -39.41 -14.90 9.54
N GLN A 346 -39.54 -14.75 10.86
CA GLN A 346 -39.03 -13.60 11.60
C GLN A 346 -37.50 -13.49 11.46
N LEU A 347 -36.78 -14.60 11.64
CA LEU A 347 -35.34 -14.66 11.44
C LEU A 347 -34.93 -14.17 10.04
N ASP A 348 -35.65 -14.58 8.99
CA ASP A 348 -35.37 -14.13 7.62
C ASP A 348 -35.54 -12.61 7.45
N LYS A 349 -36.55 -12.00 8.10
CA LYS A 349 -36.76 -10.56 8.12
C LYS A 349 -35.61 -9.84 8.84
N GLU A 350 -35.30 -10.24 10.07
CA GLU A 350 -34.21 -9.67 10.89
C GLU A 350 -32.87 -9.76 10.16
N TYR A 351 -32.61 -10.93 9.57
CA TYR A 351 -31.38 -11.18 8.84
C TYR A 351 -31.27 -10.30 7.59
N ARG A 352 -32.35 -10.10 6.83
CA ARG A 352 -32.38 -9.17 5.70
C ARG A 352 -32.10 -7.73 6.14
N GLN A 353 -32.62 -7.31 7.29
CA GLN A 353 -32.34 -5.99 7.85
C GLN A 353 -30.86 -5.84 8.23
N LEU A 354 -30.29 -6.82 8.92
CA LEU A 354 -28.86 -6.83 9.26
C LEU A 354 -27.98 -6.80 8.01
N ALA A 355 -28.28 -7.65 7.02
CA ALA A 355 -27.52 -7.71 5.78
C ALA A 355 -27.61 -6.39 4.99
N ALA A 356 -28.78 -5.74 4.99
CA ALA A 356 -28.97 -4.42 4.37
C ALA A 356 -28.11 -3.36 5.06
N TYR A 357 -28.12 -3.30 6.39
CA TYR A 357 -27.28 -2.38 7.18
C TYR A 357 -25.78 -2.64 6.96
N LEU A 358 -25.32 -3.88 7.06
CA LEU A 358 -23.91 -4.20 6.85
C LEU A 358 -23.46 -3.86 5.43
N THR A 359 -24.33 -4.07 4.43
CA THR A 359 -24.06 -3.67 3.03
C THR A 359 -23.98 -2.16 2.88
N SER A 360 -24.81 -1.38 3.59
CA SER A 360 -24.79 0.08 3.48
C SER A 360 -23.51 0.69 4.05
N ILE A 361 -22.92 0.09 5.09
CA ILE A 361 -21.70 0.62 5.72
C ILE A 361 -20.40 0.08 5.12
N ALA A 362 -20.35 -1.20 4.73
CA ALA A 362 -19.11 -1.87 4.30
C ALA A 362 -19.04 -2.16 2.79
N GLY A 363 -20.10 -1.85 2.04
CA GLY A 363 -20.18 -2.09 0.60
C GLY A 363 -20.64 -3.51 0.23
N TRP A 364 -20.70 -3.78 -1.09
CA TRP A 364 -21.29 -5.00 -1.64
C TRP A 364 -20.53 -6.28 -1.29
N GLN A 365 -19.23 -6.19 -1.00
CA GLN A 365 -18.35 -7.34 -0.75
C GLN A 365 -18.78 -8.15 0.48
N ILE A 366 -19.53 -7.54 1.40
CA ILE A 366 -20.03 -8.24 2.59
C ILE A 366 -21.20 -9.20 2.28
N ARG A 367 -21.88 -9.03 1.14
CA ARG A 367 -23.06 -9.83 0.79
C ARG A 367 -22.74 -11.31 0.70
N GLU A 368 -21.58 -11.69 0.18
CA GLU A 368 -21.16 -13.10 0.11
C GLU A 368 -20.97 -13.73 1.50
N LYS A 369 -20.49 -12.94 2.47
CA LYS A 369 -20.34 -13.40 3.87
C LYS A 369 -21.69 -13.55 4.55
N CYS A 370 -22.63 -12.70 4.16
CA CYS A 370 -24.02 -12.75 4.54
C CYS A 370 -24.72 -14.03 3.99
N VAL A 371 -24.49 -14.46 2.75
CA VAL A 371 -25.19 -15.64 2.15
C VAL A 371 -25.21 -16.90 3.04
N ARG A 372 -24.15 -17.18 3.81
CA ARG A 372 -24.10 -18.33 4.74
C ARG A 372 -25.18 -18.28 5.83
N LEU A 373 -25.51 -17.08 6.30
CA LEU A 373 -26.59 -16.88 7.28
C LEU A 373 -27.97 -17.09 6.64
N SER A 374 -28.16 -16.69 5.38
CA SER A 374 -29.39 -16.99 4.61
C SER A 374 -29.57 -18.48 4.36
N GLN A 375 -28.48 -19.23 4.19
CA GLN A 375 -28.55 -20.68 4.10
C GLN A 375 -28.90 -21.32 5.45
N ALA A 376 -28.40 -20.79 6.57
CA ALA A 376 -28.71 -21.28 7.91
C ALA A 376 -30.21 -21.13 8.27
N SER A 377 -30.86 -20.02 7.89
CA SER A 377 -32.32 -19.89 8.03
C SER A 377 -33.07 -20.97 7.21
N HIS A 378 -32.55 -21.30 6.03
CA HIS A 378 -33.11 -22.33 5.15
C HIS A 378 -32.90 -23.77 5.66
N TYR A 379 -31.78 -24.04 6.34
CA TYR A 379 -31.50 -25.34 6.97
C TYR A 379 -32.25 -25.53 8.29
N GLY A 380 -32.46 -24.46 9.08
CA GLY A 380 -33.36 -24.49 10.25
C GLY A 380 -34.80 -24.86 9.86
N LEU A 381 -35.23 -24.46 8.67
CA LEU A 381 -36.50 -24.87 8.05
C LEU A 381 -36.52 -26.31 7.51
N SER A 382 -35.37 -26.95 7.34
CA SER A 382 -35.25 -28.30 6.75
C SER A 382 -35.05 -29.42 7.79
N CYS A 383 -34.84 -29.06 9.07
CA CYS A 383 -34.73 -30.00 10.19
C CYS A 383 -36.00 -30.10 11.06
N LEU A 384 -37.10 -29.49 10.61
CA LEU A 384 -38.48 -29.78 10.99
C LEU A 384 -39.14 -30.59 9.86
#